data_AF-A0A846RWF7-F1
#
_entry.id   AF-A0A846RWF7-F1
#
_cell.length_a   1.000
_cell.length_b   1.000
_cell.length_c   1.000
_cell.angle_alpha   90.00
_cell.angle_beta   90.00
_cell.angle_gamma   90.00
#
_symmetry.space_group_name_H-M   'P 1'
#
loop_
_entity.id
_entity.type
_entity.pdbx_description
1 polymer ?
#
loop_
_entity_poly.entity_id
_entity_poly.type
_entity_poly.pdbx_seq_one_letter_code
_entity_poly.pdbx_strand_id
1 'polypeptide(L)'
;MRKRAVSGEQGSEDAADRSVGTLELFFDLVFVYAMSQVTILMLADISWTGFGRGLLTLAAVWWAWVCYAWLTNSSDHAGPAHRLLIFFAMAAMLVAAVALPQAFGAGALVFGLAFLAVRLIHVALLALDVRSDAEVGAPALRLIPPCSPDLCCCWPPRSSTHRRGSCCG
;
A
#
# COMPACT_ATOMS: atom_id res chain seq x y z
N MET A 1 -37.29 -33.60 16.32
CA MET A 1 -37.48 -32.13 16.32
C MET A 1 -36.43 -31.51 17.24
N ARG A 2 -35.27 -31.12 16.72
CA ARG A 2 -34.16 -30.53 17.50
C ARG A 2 -33.69 -29.26 16.77
N LYS A 3 -34.24 -28.10 17.15
CA LYS A 3 -33.72 -26.79 16.74
C LYS A 3 -32.32 -26.66 17.34
N ARG A 4 -31.26 -26.80 16.55
CA ARG A 4 -29.94 -26.30 16.94
C ARG A 4 -29.92 -24.80 16.64
N ALA A 5 -29.75 -24.03 17.70
CA ALA A 5 -29.49 -22.61 17.64
C ALA A 5 -28.17 -22.38 16.88
N VAL A 6 -28.28 -21.74 15.72
CA VAL A 6 -27.18 -20.99 15.10
C VAL A 6 -27.58 -19.53 15.30
N SER A 7 -27.11 -18.94 16.39
CA SER A 7 -27.24 -17.51 16.69
C SER A 7 -26.12 -17.16 17.62
N GLY A 8 -25.19 -16.32 17.16
CA GLY A 8 -24.17 -15.75 18.02
C GLY A 8 -22.96 -15.19 17.29
N GLU A 9 -22.24 -16.01 16.53
CA GLU A 9 -20.83 -15.67 16.21
C GLU A 9 -20.56 -15.20 14.77
N GLN A 10 -21.52 -15.32 13.85
CA GLN A 10 -21.34 -14.94 12.43
C GLN A 10 -21.43 -13.43 12.14
N GLY A 11 -21.71 -12.58 13.14
CA GLY A 11 -21.84 -11.13 12.94
C GLY A 11 -20.51 -10.34 12.92
N SER A 12 -19.42 -10.93 13.44
CA SER A 12 -18.14 -10.23 13.64
C SER A 12 -17.09 -10.60 12.58
N GLU A 13 -17.11 -11.83 12.07
CA GLU A 13 -16.20 -12.28 11.00
C GLU A 13 -16.56 -11.67 9.64
N ASP A 14 -17.86 -11.58 9.29
CA ASP A 14 -18.32 -10.91 8.05
C ASP A 14 -18.06 -9.39 8.06
N ALA A 15 -18.04 -8.75 9.22
CA ALA A 15 -17.71 -7.33 9.32
C ALA A 15 -16.20 -7.08 9.13
N ALA A 16 -15.37 -7.96 9.71
CA ALA A 16 -13.93 -7.93 9.53
C ALA A 16 -13.54 -8.20 8.06
N ASP A 17 -14.16 -9.20 7.42
CA ASP A 17 -13.89 -9.59 6.03
C ASP A 17 -14.38 -8.51 5.03
N ARG A 18 -15.59 -7.97 5.20
CA ARG A 18 -16.10 -6.86 4.36
C ARG A 18 -15.31 -5.55 4.52
N SER A 19 -14.74 -5.31 5.70
CA SER A 19 -13.91 -4.11 5.92
C SER A 19 -12.58 -4.17 5.16
N VAL A 20 -12.03 -5.36 4.98
CA VAL A 20 -10.78 -5.60 4.23
C VAL A 20 -11.01 -5.34 2.73
N GLY A 21 -12.07 -5.92 2.15
CA GLY A 21 -12.40 -5.72 0.73
C GLY A 21 -12.73 -4.26 0.35
N THR A 22 -13.29 -3.47 1.27
CA THR A 22 -13.58 -2.04 1.01
C THR A 22 -12.30 -1.19 1.00
N LEU A 23 -11.35 -1.48 1.88
CA LEU A 23 -10.08 -0.75 1.99
C LEU A 23 -9.18 -0.99 0.77
N GLU A 24 -9.16 -2.22 0.26
CA GLU A 24 -8.43 -2.59 -0.95
C GLU A 24 -8.94 -1.84 -2.20
N LEU A 25 -10.26 -1.73 -2.35
CA LEU A 25 -10.87 -0.96 -3.44
C LEU A 25 -10.57 0.55 -3.33
N PHE A 26 -10.59 1.10 -2.11
CA PHE A 26 -10.22 2.50 -1.89
C PHE A 26 -8.76 2.76 -2.24
N PHE A 27 -7.86 1.86 -1.87
CA PHE A 27 -6.44 1.94 -2.20
C PHE A 27 -6.20 2.00 -3.71
N ASP A 28 -6.80 1.07 -4.46
CA ASP A 28 -6.66 1.01 -5.91
C ASP A 28 -7.17 2.30 -6.58
N LEU A 29 -8.30 2.83 -6.09
CA LEU A 29 -8.85 4.09 -6.58
C LEU A 29 -7.90 5.28 -6.34
N VAL A 30 -7.29 5.39 -5.15
CA VAL A 30 -6.32 6.45 -4.84
C VAL A 30 -5.09 6.34 -5.74
N PHE A 31 -4.62 5.12 -6.01
CA PHE A 31 -3.49 4.88 -6.91
C PHE A 31 -3.80 5.28 -8.35
N VAL A 32 -4.92 4.81 -8.91
CA VAL A 32 -5.34 5.15 -10.27
C VAL A 32 -5.56 6.66 -10.42
N TYR A 33 -6.13 7.30 -9.39
CA TYR A 33 -6.25 8.76 -9.36
C TYR A 33 -4.88 9.44 -9.40
N ALA A 34 -3.92 9.01 -8.58
CA ALA A 34 -2.56 9.57 -8.58
C ALA A 34 -1.88 9.43 -9.95
N MET A 35 -1.99 8.26 -10.60
CA MET A 35 -1.47 8.03 -11.95
C MET A 35 -2.10 8.98 -12.98
N SER A 36 -3.40 9.21 -12.88
CA SER A 36 -4.11 10.17 -13.74
C SER A 36 -3.58 11.59 -13.55
N GLN A 37 -3.28 11.99 -12.32
CA GLN A 37 -2.73 13.32 -12.01
C GLN A 37 -1.30 13.49 -12.54
N VAL A 38 -0.48 12.43 -12.52
CA VAL A 38 0.83 12.43 -13.18
C VAL A 38 0.68 12.67 -14.68
N THR A 39 -0.28 12.02 -15.33
CA THR A 39 -0.57 12.25 -16.75
C THR A 39 -0.99 13.69 -17.02
N ILE A 40 -1.87 14.27 -16.19
CA ILE A 40 -2.28 15.68 -16.31
C ILE A 40 -1.09 16.61 -16.16
N LEU A 41 -0.20 16.35 -15.19
CA LEU A 41 1.01 17.12 -14.98
C LEU A 41 1.94 17.08 -16.21
N MET A 42 2.10 15.92 -16.85
CA MET A 42 2.89 15.78 -18.07
C MET A 42 2.25 16.47 -19.27
N LEU A 43 0.92 16.46 -19.38
CA LEU A 43 0.19 17.16 -20.44
C LEU A 43 0.25 18.68 -20.29
N ALA A 44 0.39 19.19 -19.07
CA ALA A 44 0.49 20.62 -18.81
C ALA A 44 1.78 21.25 -19.38
N ASP A 45 2.85 20.47 -19.53
CA ASP A 45 4.14 20.94 -20.05
C ASP A 45 4.82 19.84 -20.90
N ILE A 46 4.57 19.87 -22.21
CA ILE A 46 5.15 18.92 -23.19
C ILE A 46 6.56 19.37 -23.60
N SER A 47 7.42 19.52 -22.60
CA SER A 47 8.85 19.81 -22.75
C SER A 47 9.68 18.70 -22.10
N TRP A 48 10.98 18.65 -22.41
CA TRP A 48 11.91 17.74 -21.73
C TRP A 48 11.93 17.96 -20.20
N THR A 49 11.77 19.20 -19.77
CA THR A 49 11.66 19.56 -18.34
C THR A 49 10.36 19.08 -17.71
N GLY A 50 9.22 19.26 -18.38
CA GLY A 50 7.93 18.74 -17.92
C GLY A 50 7.90 17.21 -17.87
N PHE A 51 8.52 16.55 -18.85
CA PHE A 51 8.71 15.09 -18.85
C PHE A 51 9.54 14.62 -17.64
N GLY A 52 10.66 15.28 -17.35
CA GLY A 52 11.48 14.97 -16.18
C GLY A 52 10.74 15.14 -14.84
N ARG A 53 9.92 16.20 -14.73
CA ARG A 53 9.04 16.42 -13.55
C ARG A 53 8.01 15.30 -13.42
N GLY A 54 7.32 14.95 -14.51
CA GLY A 54 6.36 13.85 -14.54
C GLY A 54 6.99 12.52 -14.14
N LEU A 55 8.18 12.19 -14.65
CA LEU A 55 8.89 10.95 -14.32
C LEU A 55 9.34 10.90 -12.85
N LEU A 56 9.82 12.02 -12.31
CA LEU A 56 10.19 12.13 -10.89
C LEU A 56 8.98 11.88 -9.99
N THR A 57 7.85 12.52 -10.32
CA THR A 57 6.59 12.34 -9.61
C THR A 57 6.07 10.91 -9.74
N LEU A 58 6.14 10.34 -10.95
CA LEU A 58 5.75 8.96 -11.20
C LEU A 58 6.58 8.01 -10.32
N ALA A 59 7.89 8.16 -10.29
CA ALA A 59 8.77 7.35 -9.46
C ALA A 59 8.43 7.48 -7.97
N ALA A 60 8.09 8.68 -7.50
CA ALA A 60 7.69 8.93 -6.11
C ALA A 60 6.39 8.20 -5.74
N VAL A 61 5.35 8.32 -6.59
CA VAL A 61 4.05 7.66 -6.41
C VAL A 61 4.18 6.14 -6.54
N TRP A 62 4.90 5.69 -7.57
CA TRP A 62 5.20 4.28 -7.82
C TRP A 62 5.88 3.64 -6.61
N TRP A 63 6.91 4.29 -6.08
CA TRP A 63 7.62 3.78 -4.91
C TRP A 63 6.71 3.71 -3.68
N ALA A 64 5.88 4.73 -3.44
CA ALA A 64 4.91 4.70 -2.35
C ALA A 64 3.95 3.51 -2.51
N TRP A 65 3.41 3.30 -3.72
CA TRP A 65 2.51 2.19 -4.01
C TRP A 65 3.16 0.83 -3.73
N VAL A 66 4.39 0.59 -4.18
CA VAL A 66 5.11 -0.68 -3.91
C VAL A 66 5.23 -0.94 -2.41
N CYS A 67 5.59 0.06 -1.61
CA CYS A 67 5.70 -0.08 -0.16
C CYS A 67 4.35 -0.47 0.47
N TYR A 68 3.27 0.23 0.12
CA TYR A 68 1.95 -0.01 0.69
C TYR A 68 1.32 -1.33 0.21
N ALA A 69 1.48 -1.67 -1.07
CA ALA A 69 1.00 -2.94 -1.62
C ALA A 69 1.66 -4.15 -0.94
N TRP A 70 2.96 -4.05 -0.64
CA TRP A 70 3.67 -5.08 0.10
C TRP A 70 3.13 -5.20 1.53
N LEU A 71 2.95 -4.06 2.20
CA LEU A 71 2.43 -3.98 3.57
C LEU A 71 1.01 -4.55 3.67
N THR A 72 0.12 -4.22 2.73
CA THR A 72 -1.25 -4.76 2.73
C THR A 72 -1.28 -6.26 2.45
N ASN A 73 -0.38 -6.79 1.62
CA ASN A 73 -0.32 -8.21 1.29
C ASN A 73 0.29 -9.07 2.42
N SER A 74 1.19 -8.51 3.24
CA SER A 74 1.75 -9.19 4.41
C SER A 74 0.86 -9.10 5.66
N SER A 75 -0.16 -8.24 5.65
CA SER A 75 -1.01 -7.89 6.80
C SER A 75 -2.10 -8.91 7.17
N ASP A 76 -1.79 -10.21 7.16
CA ASP A 76 -2.75 -11.23 7.60
C ASP A 76 -3.03 -11.18 9.12
N HIS A 77 -2.16 -10.53 9.90
CA HIS A 77 -2.25 -10.44 11.38
C HIS A 77 -2.29 -8.99 11.88
N ALA A 78 -2.71 -8.04 11.04
CA ALA A 78 -2.69 -6.62 11.37
C ALA A 78 -3.80 -6.22 12.37
N GLY A 79 -3.40 -5.83 13.57
CA GLY A 79 -4.28 -5.24 14.59
C GLY A 79 -4.95 -3.93 14.13
N PRO A 80 -5.99 -3.45 14.85
CA PRO A 80 -6.79 -2.29 14.43
C PRO A 80 -5.98 -1.00 14.26
N ALA A 81 -4.91 -0.80 15.03
CA ALA A 81 -4.03 0.35 14.89
C ALA A 81 -3.27 0.38 13.55
N HIS A 82 -2.84 -0.78 13.05
CA HIS A 82 -2.11 -0.89 11.78
C HIS A 82 -3.03 -0.55 10.61
N ARG A 83 -4.28 -1.06 10.64
CA ARG A 83 -5.32 -0.73 9.66
C ARG A 83 -5.63 0.77 9.62
N LEU A 84 -5.72 1.42 10.78
CA LEU A 84 -5.98 2.85 10.87
C LEU A 84 -4.81 3.69 10.31
N LEU A 85 -3.57 3.31 10.59
CA LEU A 85 -2.39 3.97 10.04
C LEU A 85 -2.31 3.83 8.51
N ILE A 86 -2.60 2.65 7.98
CA ILE A 86 -2.72 2.43 6.52
C ILE A 86 -3.80 3.33 5.92
N PHE A 87 -4.96 3.44 6.57
CA PHE A 87 -6.03 4.35 6.12
C PHE A 87 -5.57 5.82 6.10
N PHE A 88 -4.88 6.29 7.16
CA PHE A 88 -4.32 7.65 7.18
C PHE A 88 -3.24 7.86 6.12
N ALA A 89 -2.40 6.85 5.85
CA ALA A 89 -1.44 6.91 4.77
C ALA A 89 -2.12 7.07 3.41
N MET A 90 -3.20 6.32 3.15
CA MET A 90 -3.98 6.43 1.92
C MET A 90 -4.62 7.81 1.79
N ALA A 91 -5.18 8.36 2.87
CA ALA A 91 -5.73 9.71 2.88
C ALA A 91 -4.65 10.76 2.57
N ALA A 92 -3.45 10.63 3.17
CA ALA A 92 -2.31 11.51 2.88
C ALA A 92 -1.83 11.38 1.42
N MET A 93 -1.81 10.15 0.87
CA MET A 93 -1.52 9.89 -0.54
C MET A 93 -2.54 10.57 -1.46
N LEU A 94 -3.82 10.51 -1.12
CA LEU A 94 -4.87 11.19 -1.88
C LEU A 94 -4.67 12.72 -1.88
N VAL A 95 -4.35 13.31 -0.73
CA VAL A 95 -4.05 14.75 -0.63
C VAL A 95 -2.83 15.11 -1.50
N ALA A 96 -1.78 14.29 -1.44
CA ALA A 96 -0.61 14.47 -2.31
C ALA A 96 -1.00 14.38 -3.79
N ALA A 97 -1.83 13.40 -4.16
CA ALA A 97 -2.32 13.23 -5.53
C ALA A 97 -3.14 14.43 -6.01
N VAL A 98 -4.04 14.97 -5.19
CA VAL A 98 -4.83 16.17 -5.54
C VAL A 98 -3.92 17.38 -5.78
N ALA A 99 -2.84 17.51 -5.02
CA ALA A 99 -1.88 18.59 -5.16
C ALA A 99 -0.92 18.41 -6.37
N LEU A 100 -0.89 17.24 -7.00
CA LEU A 100 0.10 16.89 -8.03
C LEU A 100 0.17 17.85 -9.23
N PRO A 101 -0.95 18.25 -9.86
CA PRO A 101 -0.90 19.16 -11.02
C PRO A 101 -0.25 20.50 -10.69
N GLN A 102 -0.22 20.86 -9.40
CA GLN A 102 0.33 22.11 -8.89
C GLN A 102 1.64 21.92 -8.11
N ALA A 103 2.19 20.70 -8.08
CA ALA A 103 3.34 20.32 -7.25
C ALA A 103 4.63 21.08 -7.55
N PHE A 104 4.75 21.67 -8.75
CA PHE A 104 5.90 22.47 -9.16
C PHE A 104 5.63 23.99 -9.20
N GLY A 105 4.49 24.41 -8.66
CA GLY A 105 4.08 25.81 -8.57
C GLY A 105 3.52 26.15 -7.18
N ALA A 106 2.35 26.79 -7.14
CA ALA A 106 1.72 27.23 -5.89
C ALA A 106 1.39 26.08 -4.92
N GLY A 107 1.20 24.85 -5.43
CA GLY A 107 0.87 23.65 -4.64
C GLY A 107 2.08 22.87 -4.12
N ALA A 108 3.31 23.33 -4.37
CA ALA A 108 4.53 22.58 -4.03
C ALA A 108 4.64 22.23 -2.55
N LEU A 109 4.29 23.15 -1.65
CA LEU A 109 4.31 22.91 -0.21
C LEU A 109 3.27 21.90 0.24
N VAL A 110 2.05 21.97 -0.33
CA VAL A 110 0.97 21.03 -0.01
C VAL A 110 1.37 19.62 -0.45
N PHE A 111 1.88 19.49 -1.68
CA PHE A 111 2.39 18.22 -2.18
C PHE A 111 3.54 17.68 -1.31
N GLY A 112 4.52 18.52 -1.00
CA GLY A 112 5.69 18.12 -0.20
C GLY A 112 5.32 17.67 1.21
N LEU A 113 4.45 18.41 1.90
CA LEU A 113 3.99 18.06 3.25
C LEU A 113 3.13 16.80 3.27
N ALA A 114 2.21 16.66 2.30
CA ALA A 114 1.39 15.46 2.17
C ALA A 114 2.24 14.23 1.88
N PHE A 115 3.19 14.34 0.95
CA PHE A 115 4.09 13.24 0.62
C PHE A 115 5.04 12.90 1.78
N LEU A 116 5.49 13.90 2.54
CA LEU A 116 6.26 13.68 3.76
C LEU A 116 5.43 12.91 4.80
N ALA A 117 4.16 13.27 5.00
CA ALA A 117 3.27 12.55 5.90
C ALA A 117 3.13 11.07 5.48
N VAL A 118 2.96 10.80 4.18
CA VAL A 118 2.94 9.42 3.63
C VAL A 118 4.22 8.66 4.01
N ARG A 119 5.39 9.31 3.93
CA ARG A 119 6.67 8.67 4.30
C ARG A 119 6.80 8.44 5.80
N LEU A 120 6.39 9.41 6.62
CA LEU A 120 6.44 9.27 8.07
C LEU A 120 5.53 8.15 8.57
N ILE A 121 4.33 8.01 7.99
CA ILE A 121 3.40 6.94 8.34
C ILE A 121 3.99 5.57 7.96
N HIS A 122 4.62 5.46 6.79
CA HIS A 122 5.30 4.22 6.39
C HIS A 122 6.43 3.84 7.36
N VAL A 123 7.26 4.82 7.76
CA VAL A 123 8.34 4.59 8.75
C VAL A 123 7.75 4.19 10.12
N ALA A 124 6.65 4.81 10.53
CA ALA A 124 5.97 4.45 11.78
C ALA A 124 5.42 3.02 11.74
N LEU A 125 4.81 2.62 10.61
CA LEU A 125 4.32 1.25 10.40
C LEU A 125 5.46 0.23 10.50
N LEU A 126 6.59 0.49 9.83
CA LEU A 126 7.79 -0.35 9.91
C LEU A 126 8.33 -0.44 11.33
N ALA A 127 8.38 0.68 12.06
CA ALA A 127 8.87 0.71 13.43
C ALA A 127 7.96 -0.06 14.40
N LEU A 128 6.64 -0.02 14.19
CA LEU A 128 5.69 -0.80 14.99
C LEU A 128 5.85 -2.31 14.74
N ASP A 129 6.03 -2.70 13.48
CA ASP A 129 6.22 -4.09 13.06
C ASP A 129 7.48 -4.71 13.70
N VAL A 130 8.61 -4.01 13.60
CA VAL A 130 9.88 -4.41 14.24
C VAL A 130 9.75 -4.50 15.76
N ARG A 131 8.94 -3.63 16.39
CA ARG A 131 8.73 -3.66 17.85
C ARG A 131 7.88 -4.86 18.27
N SER A 132 6.84 -5.22 17.51
CA SER A 132 6.04 -6.42 17.80
C SER A 132 6.87 -7.71 17.70
N ASP A 133 7.80 -7.78 16.74
CA ASP A 133 8.70 -8.93 16.59
C ASP A 133 9.75 -9.00 17.71
N ALA A 134 10.15 -7.85 18.28
CA ALA A 134 11.08 -7.82 19.40
C ALA A 134 10.48 -8.35 20.72
N GLU A 135 9.15 -8.28 20.89
CA GLU A 135 8.45 -8.85 22.04
C GLU A 135 8.30 -10.39 21.94
N VAL A 136 8.51 -10.97 20.75
CA VAL A 136 8.42 -12.41 20.46
C VAL A 136 9.79 -12.91 19.97
N GLY A 137 10.70 -13.25 20.89
CA GLY A 137 12.14 -13.44 20.63
C GLY A 137 12.58 -14.12 19.30
N ALA A 138 13.18 -13.30 18.41
CA ALA A 138 14.21 -13.53 17.37
C ALA A 138 14.02 -14.60 16.24
N PRO A 139 14.61 -14.41 15.02
CA PRO A 139 15.44 -13.31 14.53
C PRO A 139 14.93 -12.59 13.26
N ALA A 140 15.17 -11.27 13.28
CA ALA A 140 15.00 -10.29 12.22
C ALA A 140 15.96 -10.48 11.03
N LEU A 141 15.59 -11.31 10.05
CA LEU A 141 16.17 -11.21 8.70
C LEU A 141 15.24 -11.73 7.60
N ARG A 142 14.01 -11.21 7.53
CA ARG A 142 13.16 -11.39 6.35
C ARG A 142 12.39 -10.14 5.93
N LEU A 143 12.88 -8.98 6.34
CA LEU A 143 12.28 -7.69 6.02
C LEU A 143 13.16 -6.91 5.02
N ILE A 144 13.55 -7.60 3.94
CA ILE A 144 14.04 -6.95 2.73
C ILE A 144 13.07 -7.37 1.63
N PRO A 145 12.08 -6.54 1.24
CA PRO A 145 11.48 -6.69 -0.07
C PRO A 145 12.62 -6.50 -1.08
N PRO A 146 12.85 -7.43 -2.03
CA PRO A 146 13.90 -7.22 -3.01
C PRO A 146 13.48 -6.01 -3.83
N CYS A 147 14.17 -4.89 -3.61
CA CYS A 147 14.22 -3.82 -4.58
C CYS A 147 15.09 -4.30 -5.74
N SER A 148 14.58 -5.26 -6.50
CA SER A 148 15.06 -5.54 -7.85
C SER A 148 13.94 -5.23 -8.83
N PRO A 149 14.21 -4.45 -9.89
CA PRO A 149 13.24 -4.18 -10.95
C PRO A 149 12.81 -5.44 -11.72
N ASP A 150 13.38 -6.62 -11.43
CA ASP A 150 13.02 -7.92 -12.00
C ASP A 150 11.88 -8.65 -11.27
N LEU A 151 11.18 -8.01 -10.33
CA LEU A 151 10.22 -8.67 -9.42
C LEU A 151 8.84 -9.03 -9.98
N CYS A 152 8.65 -9.09 -11.30
CA CYS A 152 7.43 -9.68 -11.86
C CYS A 152 7.35 -11.20 -11.65
N CYS A 153 8.45 -11.89 -11.34
CA CYS A 153 8.49 -13.36 -11.38
C CYS A 153 8.42 -14.09 -10.01
N CYS A 154 8.41 -13.39 -8.88
CA CYS A 154 8.40 -14.04 -7.55
C CYS A 154 7.23 -13.56 -6.67
N TRP A 155 6.04 -13.51 -7.26
CA TRP A 155 4.79 -13.51 -6.51
C TRP A 155 4.58 -14.92 -5.90
N PRO A 156 4.52 -15.09 -4.57
CA PRO A 156 4.28 -16.39 -3.98
C PRO A 156 2.80 -16.77 -4.15
N PRO A 157 2.46 -17.96 -4.69
CA PRO A 157 1.07 -18.41 -4.75
C PRO A 157 0.60 -18.79 -3.35
N ARG A 158 -0.29 -17.97 -2.80
CA ARG A 158 -1.06 -18.27 -1.59
C ARG A 158 -2.16 -19.29 -1.92
N SER A 159 -1.82 -20.58 -1.87
CA SER A 159 -2.80 -21.64 -1.62
C SER A 159 -2.11 -22.92 -1.17
N SER A 160 -2.34 -23.27 0.10
CA SER A 160 -2.04 -24.59 0.65
C SER A 160 -2.77 -25.69 -0.14
N THR A 161 -2.07 -26.81 -0.35
CA THR A 161 -2.53 -28.08 -0.94
C THR A 161 -2.52 -28.16 -2.48
N HIS A 162 -1.42 -28.66 -3.05
CA HIS A 162 -1.34 -29.97 -3.75
C HIS A 162 0.00 -30.11 -4.51
N ARG A 163 0.73 -31.19 -4.19
CA ARG A 163 1.80 -31.90 -4.92
C ARG A 163 2.93 -31.14 -5.66
N ARG A 164 4.13 -31.43 -5.16
CA ARG A 164 5.43 -31.47 -5.83
C ARG A 164 5.35 -31.99 -7.27
N GLY A 165 5.98 -31.27 -8.21
CA GLY A 165 6.36 -31.80 -9.51
C GLY A 165 6.55 -30.71 -10.56
N SER A 166 7.82 -30.47 -10.91
CA SER A 166 8.25 -29.93 -12.22
C SER A 166 8.07 -28.43 -12.47
N CYS A 167 9.10 -27.62 -12.19
CA CYS A 167 9.39 -26.38 -12.92
C CYS A 167 10.86 -25.97 -12.71
N CYS A 168 11.76 -26.62 -13.45
CA CYS A 168 13.05 -26.11 -13.88
C CYS A 168 13.54 -27.05 -15.00
N GLY A 169 13.49 -26.57 -16.23
CA GLY A 169 14.27 -27.07 -17.35
C GLY A 169 15.43 -26.13 -17.60
#